data_AF-A0A940ZXI4-F1
#
_entry.id   AF-A0A940ZXI4-F1
#
_cell.length_a   1.000
_cell.length_b   1.000
_cell.length_c   1.000
_cell.angle_alpha   90.00
_cell.angle_beta   90.00
_cell.angle_gamma   90.00
#
_symmetry.space_group_name_H-M   'P 1'
#
loop_
_entity.id
_entity.type
_entity.pdbx_description
1 polymer ?
#
loop_
_entity_poly.entity_id
_entity_poly.type
_entity_poly.pdbx_seq_one_letter_code
_entity_poly.pdbx_strand_id
1 'polypeptide(L)'
;MITRIFATHLAEYPPERVPGPTIHEAKKCFLNWLGNAIGAHRHPSVNMMLNVARALNSSPQATVLGTSIKTDLQFAAILNGMSSTMWDFDDTHMETIIHPSAPVFPALVAWGEHTRLSGKKLLQAFVLGFEAEARIGLCLGREGHYERGWHITSTAGTFGAAAAIGKLLSLSPSQMQHAMGIACAQANGLREMFGTYTKPMHVGKAAANGLLAALLAREGLTSAPQPLEGKAGYAYLVSTAPEFRPLKAPWGESWQILRNTYKPFACGIVAHPSIDAAMRLRQRGVTASEIVAITVRVHPLTLVLTGKPEPTDTLEAIFSVQHGVAVGLLDGKAGQREYTTERVRDADVVALRRKVTA
;
A
#
# COMPACT_ATOMS: atom_id res chain seq x y z
N MET A 1 15.46 18.43 -16.70
CA MET A 1 14.95 18.32 -15.32
C MET A 1 14.16 17.04 -15.22
N ILE A 2 14.51 16.17 -14.26
CA ILE A 2 13.92 14.84 -14.08
C ILE A 2 12.44 14.96 -13.74
N THR A 3 12.06 15.84 -12.81
CA THR A 3 10.64 16.02 -12.46
C THR A 3 9.81 16.42 -13.68
N ARG A 4 10.32 17.35 -14.52
CA ARG A 4 9.63 17.77 -15.74
C ARG A 4 9.44 16.62 -16.74
N ILE A 5 10.47 15.80 -16.97
CA ILE A 5 10.39 14.62 -17.86
C ILE A 5 9.31 13.66 -17.36
N PHE A 6 9.38 13.32 -16.07
CA PHE A 6 8.43 12.39 -15.45
C PHE A 6 6.98 12.92 -15.50
N ALA A 7 6.77 14.18 -15.13
CA ALA A 7 5.47 14.84 -15.18
C ALA A 7 4.90 14.92 -16.61
N THR A 8 5.75 15.15 -17.61
CA THR A 8 5.34 15.20 -19.02
C THR A 8 4.82 13.83 -19.45
N HIS A 9 5.54 12.74 -19.15
CA HIS A 9 5.06 11.40 -19.45
C HIS A 9 3.72 11.10 -18.77
N LEU A 10 3.56 11.45 -17.49
CA LEU A 10 2.29 11.24 -16.76
C LEU A 10 1.12 12.01 -17.39
N ALA A 11 1.33 13.28 -17.71
CA ALA A 11 0.30 14.14 -18.31
C ALA A 11 -0.08 13.68 -19.72
N GLU A 12 0.91 13.34 -20.55
CA GLU A 12 0.71 13.16 -21.99
C GLU A 12 0.52 11.70 -22.41
N TYR A 13 0.84 10.70 -21.59
CA TYR A 13 0.73 9.30 -22.00
C TYR A 13 -0.72 8.96 -22.40
N PRO A 14 -0.99 8.57 -23.65
CA PRO A 14 -2.35 8.35 -24.13
C PRO A 14 -3.00 7.14 -23.42
N PRO A 15 -4.13 7.31 -22.72
CA PRO A 15 -4.82 6.22 -22.00
C PRO A 15 -5.15 5.00 -22.87
N GLU A 16 -5.45 5.23 -24.15
CA GLU A 16 -5.75 4.22 -25.17
C GLU A 16 -4.54 3.38 -25.58
N ARG A 17 -3.31 3.84 -25.32
CA ARG A 17 -2.08 3.05 -25.57
C ARG A 17 -1.70 2.17 -24.39
N VAL A 18 -2.43 2.22 -23.27
CA VAL A 18 -2.20 1.29 -22.17
C VAL A 18 -2.48 -0.15 -22.65
N PRO A 19 -1.49 -1.06 -22.60
CA PRO A 19 -1.65 -2.41 -23.14
C PRO A 19 -2.76 -3.20 -22.44
N GLY A 20 -3.41 -4.10 -23.20
CA GLY A 20 -4.45 -5.00 -22.68
C GLY A 20 -4.04 -5.79 -21.43
N PRO A 21 -2.84 -6.42 -21.38
CA PRO A 21 -2.35 -7.12 -20.19
C PRO A 21 -2.25 -6.22 -18.96
N THR A 22 -1.82 -4.97 -19.14
CA THR A 22 -1.71 -3.96 -18.08
C THR A 22 -3.09 -3.61 -17.51
N ILE A 23 -4.11 -3.45 -18.37
CA ILE A 23 -5.51 -3.25 -17.93
C ILE A 23 -6.06 -4.51 -17.23
N HIS A 24 -5.69 -5.71 -17.69
CA HIS A 24 -6.11 -6.94 -17.03
C HIS A 24 -5.57 -7.02 -15.60
N GLU A 25 -4.28 -6.74 -15.39
CA GLU A 25 -3.71 -6.68 -14.03
C GLU A 25 -4.34 -5.56 -13.20
N ALA A 26 -4.67 -4.40 -13.77
CA ALA A 26 -5.39 -3.35 -13.07
C ALA A 26 -6.76 -3.82 -12.52
N LYS A 27 -7.47 -4.70 -13.24
CA LYS A 27 -8.72 -5.30 -12.74
C LYS A 27 -8.47 -6.24 -11.55
N LYS A 28 -7.41 -7.05 -11.60
CA LYS A 28 -7.03 -7.94 -10.50
C LYS A 28 -6.60 -7.14 -9.26
N CYS A 29 -5.80 -6.09 -9.45
CA CYS A 29 -5.46 -5.10 -8.44
C CYS A 29 -6.72 -4.51 -7.79
N PHE A 30 -7.68 -4.06 -8.62
CA PHE A 30 -8.96 -3.53 -8.13
C PHE A 30 -9.75 -4.54 -7.29
N LEU A 31 -9.88 -5.78 -7.74
CA LEU A 31 -10.60 -6.84 -7.01
C LEU A 31 -9.91 -7.17 -5.69
N ASN A 32 -8.58 -7.30 -5.68
CA ASN A 32 -7.82 -7.55 -4.45
C ASN A 32 -7.96 -6.39 -3.46
N TRP A 33 -7.77 -5.15 -3.91
CA TRP A 33 -7.92 -3.96 -3.08
C TRP A 33 -9.33 -3.81 -2.51
N LEU A 34 -10.35 -3.96 -3.36
CA LEU A 34 -11.75 -3.83 -2.96
C LEU A 34 -12.13 -4.89 -1.92
N GLY A 35 -11.69 -6.14 -2.13
CA GLY A 35 -11.90 -7.22 -1.18
C GLY A 35 -11.29 -6.93 0.19
N ASN A 36 -10.07 -6.40 0.22
CA ASN A 36 -9.42 -5.98 1.46
C ASN A 36 -10.13 -4.79 2.13
N ALA A 37 -10.51 -3.77 1.35
CA ALA A 37 -11.20 -2.58 1.86
C ALA A 37 -12.53 -2.95 2.53
N ILE A 38 -13.35 -3.77 1.85
CA ILE A 38 -14.62 -4.26 2.39
C ILE A 38 -14.37 -5.22 3.56
N GLY A 39 -13.39 -6.12 3.47
CA GLY A 39 -13.09 -7.10 4.52
C GLY A 39 -12.75 -6.46 5.88
N ALA A 40 -12.21 -5.24 5.88
CA ALA A 40 -11.85 -4.50 7.10
C ALA A 40 -12.87 -3.43 7.52
N HIS A 41 -14.03 -3.28 6.86
CA HIS A 41 -14.96 -2.16 7.13
C HIS A 41 -15.46 -2.07 8.58
N ARG A 42 -15.48 -3.19 9.32
CA ARG A 42 -15.92 -3.24 10.74
C ARG A 42 -14.77 -3.03 11.73
N HIS A 43 -13.56 -2.79 11.24
CA HIS A 43 -12.40 -2.65 12.09
C HIS A 43 -12.55 -1.39 12.99
N PRO A 44 -12.30 -1.45 14.32
CA PRO A 44 -12.56 -0.32 15.25
C PRO A 44 -11.95 1.03 14.83
N SER A 45 -10.77 1.02 14.23
CA SER A 45 -10.11 2.21 13.69
C SER A 45 -10.91 2.95 12.61
N VAL A 46 -11.76 2.25 11.84
CA VAL A 46 -12.69 2.87 10.88
C VAL A 46 -13.66 3.80 11.62
N ASN A 47 -14.22 3.34 12.74
CA ASN A 47 -15.10 4.15 13.57
C ASN A 47 -14.36 5.33 14.22
N MET A 48 -13.10 5.14 14.65
CA MET A 48 -12.29 6.23 15.19
C MET A 48 -12.13 7.36 14.16
N MET A 49 -11.78 7.02 12.92
CA MET A 49 -11.62 8.00 11.84
C MET A 49 -12.96 8.62 11.41
N LEU A 50 -14.05 7.84 11.39
CA LEU A 50 -15.41 8.36 11.14
C LEU A 50 -15.85 9.37 12.22
N ASN A 51 -15.50 9.15 13.48
CA ASN A 51 -15.81 10.10 14.55
C ASN A 51 -15.09 11.44 14.33
N VAL A 52 -13.84 11.42 13.87
CA VAL A 52 -13.11 12.64 13.48
C VAL A 52 -13.78 13.30 12.27
N ALA A 53 -14.16 12.53 11.25
CA ALA A 53 -14.86 13.06 10.08
C ALA A 53 -16.16 13.79 10.47
N ARG A 54 -16.94 13.21 11.39
CA ARG A 54 -18.16 13.84 11.93
C ARG A 54 -17.85 15.11 12.70
N ALA A 55 -16.83 15.10 13.57
CA ALA A 55 -16.43 16.26 14.35
C ALA A 55 -15.96 17.44 13.47
N LEU A 56 -15.39 17.14 12.29
CA LEU A 56 -14.98 18.14 11.30
C LEU A 56 -16.08 18.49 10.28
N ASN A 57 -17.33 18.04 10.49
CA ASN A 57 -18.46 18.29 9.59
C ASN A 57 -18.21 17.83 8.13
N SER A 58 -17.60 16.66 7.97
CA SER A 58 -17.31 16.07 6.67
C SER A 58 -18.59 15.90 5.82
N SER A 59 -18.58 16.47 4.61
CA SER A 59 -19.75 16.48 3.71
C SER A 59 -19.95 15.14 2.98
N PRO A 60 -21.17 14.65 2.71
CA PRO A 60 -21.39 13.30 2.18
C PRO A 60 -21.14 13.17 0.66
N GLN A 61 -19.87 13.14 0.23
CA GLN A 61 -19.49 13.15 -1.20
C GLN A 61 -19.15 11.77 -1.77
N ALA A 62 -18.50 10.91 -0.99
CA ALA A 62 -18.05 9.59 -1.43
C ALA A 62 -18.22 8.54 -0.32
N THR A 63 -18.43 7.29 -0.73
CA THR A 63 -18.79 6.18 0.15
C THR A 63 -17.58 5.58 0.84
N VAL A 64 -17.73 5.27 2.13
CA VAL A 64 -16.82 4.41 2.88
C VAL A 64 -17.18 2.96 2.58
N LEU A 65 -16.28 2.25 1.91
CA LEU A 65 -16.54 0.93 1.34
C LEU A 65 -16.92 -0.09 2.42
N GLY A 66 -17.89 -0.95 2.09
CA GLY A 66 -18.49 -1.90 3.04
C GLY A 66 -19.54 -1.29 3.97
N THR A 67 -19.86 0.00 3.82
CA THR A 67 -20.89 0.71 4.61
C THR A 67 -21.83 1.53 3.72
N SER A 68 -22.88 2.10 4.30
CA SER A 68 -23.73 3.12 3.66
C SER A 68 -23.32 4.56 4.00
N ILE A 69 -22.21 4.75 4.73
CA ILE A 69 -21.77 6.06 5.20
C ILE A 69 -21.01 6.77 4.07
N LYS A 70 -21.31 8.07 3.90
CA LYS A 70 -20.54 8.95 3.02
C LYS A 70 -19.81 10.01 3.83
N THR A 71 -18.60 10.35 3.38
CA THR A 71 -17.77 11.44 3.89
C THR A 71 -17.28 12.28 2.72
N ASP A 72 -16.53 13.34 3.00
CA ASP A 72 -15.91 14.14 1.96
C ASP A 72 -14.83 13.31 1.26
N LEU A 73 -14.34 13.84 0.14
CA LEU A 73 -13.35 13.18 -0.68
C LEU A 73 -12.06 12.81 0.08
N GLN A 74 -11.62 13.64 1.02
CA GLN A 74 -10.37 13.43 1.77
C GLN A 74 -10.56 12.30 2.79
N PHE A 75 -11.62 12.35 3.59
CA PHE A 75 -11.93 11.28 4.54
C PHE A 75 -12.28 9.96 3.86
N ALA A 76 -12.97 9.98 2.72
CA ALA A 76 -13.27 8.76 1.97
C ALA A 76 -11.99 8.11 1.44
N ALA A 77 -11.05 8.90 0.91
CA ALA A 77 -9.74 8.40 0.49
C ALA A 77 -8.94 7.82 1.67
N ILE A 78 -8.94 8.50 2.83
CA ILE A 78 -8.27 8.01 4.04
C ILE A 78 -8.89 6.70 4.51
N LEU A 79 -10.20 6.65 4.70
CA LEU A 79 -10.92 5.49 5.24
C LEU A 79 -10.79 4.27 4.33
N ASN A 80 -10.94 4.46 3.02
CA ASN A 80 -10.85 3.36 2.06
C ASN A 80 -9.42 2.85 1.88
N GLY A 81 -8.40 3.72 1.93
CA GLY A 81 -6.99 3.29 1.88
C GLY A 81 -6.51 2.67 3.19
N MET A 82 -6.97 3.19 4.32
CA MET A 82 -6.70 2.62 5.63
C MET A 82 -7.30 1.22 5.75
N SER A 83 -8.57 1.05 5.37
CA SER A 83 -9.25 -0.24 5.46
C SER A 83 -8.61 -1.28 4.54
N SER A 84 -8.17 -0.91 3.33
CA SER A 84 -7.60 -1.86 2.37
C SER A 84 -6.27 -2.48 2.79
N THR A 85 -5.60 -1.97 3.82
CA THR A 85 -4.27 -2.45 4.23
C THR A 85 -4.21 -2.85 5.71
N MET A 86 -5.37 -2.92 6.38
CA MET A 86 -5.51 -3.31 7.81
C MET A 86 -4.93 -4.69 8.09
N TRP A 87 -5.22 -5.65 7.20
CA TRP A 87 -4.80 -7.03 7.32
C TRP A 87 -3.42 -7.31 6.72
N ASP A 88 -2.74 -6.28 6.20
CA ASP A 88 -1.51 -6.42 5.41
C ASP A 88 -1.65 -7.47 4.28
N PHE A 89 -2.86 -7.60 3.70
CA PHE A 89 -3.24 -8.65 2.75
C PHE A 89 -3.51 -8.11 1.33
N ASP A 90 -3.25 -6.82 1.16
CA ASP A 90 -3.18 -6.12 -0.11
C ASP A 90 -1.95 -6.56 -0.94
N ASP A 91 -2.00 -6.20 -2.22
CA ASP A 91 -0.96 -6.51 -3.19
C ASP A 91 0.41 -5.93 -2.83
N THR A 92 1.46 -6.45 -3.46
CA THR A 92 2.82 -5.99 -3.21
C THR A 92 3.62 -5.99 -4.50
N HIS A 93 4.21 -4.83 -4.81
CA HIS A 93 5.20 -4.72 -5.86
C HIS A 93 6.56 -5.17 -5.33
N MET A 94 7.00 -6.39 -5.66
CA MET A 94 8.13 -7.05 -5.01
C MET A 94 9.45 -6.27 -5.06
N GLU A 95 9.70 -5.59 -6.18
CA GLU A 95 10.95 -4.86 -6.40
C GLU A 95 11.08 -3.65 -5.45
N THR A 96 9.96 -3.04 -5.06
CA THR A 96 9.94 -1.85 -4.18
C THR A 96 9.36 -2.12 -2.79
N ILE A 97 8.67 -3.24 -2.58
CA ILE A 97 7.90 -3.56 -1.35
C ILE A 97 6.74 -2.56 -1.13
N ILE A 98 6.35 -1.80 -2.15
CA ILE A 98 5.18 -0.92 -2.08
C ILE A 98 3.91 -1.80 -2.08
N HIS A 99 2.88 -1.35 -1.40
CA HIS A 99 1.50 -1.86 -1.56
C HIS A 99 0.75 -0.93 -2.51
N PRO A 100 0.81 -1.16 -3.83
CA PRO A 100 0.55 -0.11 -4.82
C PRO A 100 -0.94 0.22 -5.00
N SER A 101 -1.82 -0.77 -4.82
CA SER A 101 -3.24 -0.52 -5.01
C SER A 101 -3.84 0.38 -3.92
N ALA A 102 -3.35 0.21 -2.69
CA ALA A 102 -3.91 0.80 -1.49
C ALA A 102 -3.82 2.35 -1.38
N PRO A 103 -2.78 3.05 -1.88
CA PRO A 103 -2.79 4.52 -1.94
C PRO A 103 -3.51 5.08 -3.18
N VAL A 104 -3.55 4.37 -4.31
CA VAL A 104 -4.07 4.93 -5.57
C VAL A 104 -5.58 4.77 -5.73
N PHE A 105 -6.12 3.56 -5.51
CA PHE A 105 -7.56 3.32 -5.70
C PHE A 105 -8.48 4.13 -4.78
N PRO A 106 -8.18 4.37 -3.50
CA PRO A 106 -9.07 5.14 -2.64
C PRO A 106 -9.30 6.57 -3.16
N ALA A 107 -8.24 7.22 -3.65
CA ALA A 107 -8.34 8.53 -4.28
C ALA A 107 -9.20 8.47 -5.54
N LEU A 108 -8.92 7.49 -6.42
CA LEU A 108 -9.65 7.30 -7.68
C LEU A 108 -11.13 6.99 -7.48
N VAL A 109 -11.46 6.14 -6.51
CA VAL A 109 -12.85 5.73 -6.23
C VAL A 109 -13.61 6.86 -5.53
N ALA A 110 -12.99 7.56 -4.58
CA ALA A 110 -13.63 8.73 -3.94
C ALA A 110 -13.96 9.81 -4.99
N TRP A 111 -12.98 10.17 -5.82
CA TRP A 111 -13.19 11.12 -6.91
C TRP A 111 -14.15 10.60 -7.98
N GLY A 112 -14.01 9.33 -8.35
CA GLY A 112 -14.79 8.67 -9.38
C GLY A 112 -16.27 8.54 -9.03
N GLU A 113 -16.61 8.23 -7.78
CA GLU A 113 -18.00 8.23 -7.32
C GLU A 113 -18.59 9.65 -7.38
N HIS A 114 -17.86 10.63 -6.85
CA HIS A 114 -18.30 12.02 -6.80
C HIS A 114 -18.54 12.62 -8.20
N THR A 115 -17.70 12.24 -9.17
CA THR A 115 -17.76 12.75 -10.55
C THR A 115 -18.44 11.80 -11.55
N ARG A 116 -18.95 10.65 -11.09
CA ARG A 116 -19.58 9.60 -11.93
C ARG A 116 -18.67 9.11 -13.07
N LEU A 117 -17.41 8.85 -12.75
CA LEU A 117 -16.41 8.38 -13.70
C LEU A 117 -16.68 6.94 -14.18
N SER A 118 -16.38 6.66 -15.46
CA SER A 118 -16.45 5.29 -15.97
C SER A 118 -15.30 4.42 -15.46
N GLY A 119 -15.59 3.13 -15.23
CA GLY A 119 -14.58 2.16 -14.79
C GLY A 119 -13.40 2.03 -15.75
N LYS A 120 -13.61 2.22 -17.06
CA LYS A 120 -12.52 2.23 -18.05
C LYS A 120 -11.52 3.36 -17.79
N LYS A 121 -12.00 4.59 -17.59
CA LYS A 121 -11.14 5.74 -17.29
C LYS A 121 -10.44 5.58 -15.94
N LEU A 122 -11.13 5.02 -14.95
CA LEU A 122 -10.57 4.70 -13.64
C LEU A 122 -9.38 3.74 -13.75
N LEU A 123 -9.53 2.62 -14.45
CA LEU A 123 -8.46 1.63 -14.63
C LEU A 123 -7.28 2.19 -15.42
N GLN A 124 -7.52 3.01 -16.43
CA GLN A 124 -6.45 3.66 -17.19
C GLN A 124 -5.66 4.66 -16.33
N ALA A 125 -6.33 5.45 -15.49
CA ALA A 125 -5.68 6.36 -14.56
C ALA A 125 -4.91 5.60 -13.46
N PHE A 126 -5.48 4.49 -12.97
CA PHE A 126 -4.82 3.62 -12.00
C PHE A 126 -3.48 3.11 -12.52
N VAL A 127 -3.42 2.63 -13.78
CA VAL A 127 -2.16 2.14 -14.36
C VAL A 127 -1.07 3.20 -14.35
N LEU A 128 -1.39 4.46 -14.68
CA LEU A 128 -0.39 5.55 -14.62
C LEU A 128 0.00 5.90 -13.18
N GLY A 129 -0.94 5.83 -12.24
CA GLY A 129 -0.67 6.01 -10.81
C GLY A 129 0.27 4.94 -10.25
N PHE A 130 -0.02 3.68 -10.55
CA PHE A 130 0.81 2.53 -10.20
C PHE A 130 2.23 2.71 -10.77
N GLU A 131 2.32 3.02 -12.06
CA GLU A 131 3.62 3.23 -12.71
C GLU A 131 4.38 4.39 -12.05
N ALA A 132 3.69 5.44 -11.64
CA ALA A 132 4.31 6.59 -10.99
C ALA A 132 4.90 6.25 -9.62
N GLU A 133 4.12 5.66 -8.71
CA GLU A 133 4.61 5.30 -7.38
C GLU A 133 5.66 4.20 -7.44
N ALA A 134 5.56 3.23 -8.35
CA ALA A 134 6.54 2.18 -8.49
C ALA A 134 7.89 2.76 -8.96
N ARG A 135 7.88 3.66 -9.96
CA ARG A 135 9.11 4.33 -10.41
C ARG A 135 9.69 5.28 -9.37
N ILE A 136 8.85 5.97 -8.58
CA ILE A 136 9.33 6.74 -7.42
C ILE A 136 9.94 5.80 -6.39
N GLY A 137 9.32 4.67 -6.07
CA GLY A 137 9.85 3.66 -5.17
C GLY A 137 11.23 3.14 -5.60
N LEU A 138 11.36 2.78 -6.88
CA LEU A 138 12.64 2.38 -7.47
C LEU A 138 13.66 3.52 -7.39
N CYS A 139 13.23 4.77 -7.55
CA CYS A 139 14.11 5.93 -7.43
C CYS A 139 14.61 6.17 -6.01
N LEU A 140 13.75 5.99 -5.01
CA LEU A 140 14.14 6.12 -3.60
C LEU A 140 15.05 4.97 -3.16
N GLY A 141 14.87 3.78 -3.74
CA GLY A 141 15.72 2.61 -3.50
C GLY A 141 15.45 1.91 -2.16
N ARG A 142 15.75 0.62 -2.10
CA ARG A 142 15.50 -0.20 -0.89
C ARG A 142 16.44 0.17 0.25
N GLU A 143 17.75 0.12 0.02
CA GLU A 143 18.78 0.37 1.02
C GLU A 143 18.73 1.84 1.50
N GLY A 144 18.72 2.78 0.56
CA GLY A 144 18.81 4.20 0.85
C GLY A 144 17.57 4.80 1.52
N HIS A 145 16.40 4.17 1.43
CA HIS A 145 15.12 4.71 1.92
C HIS A 145 14.38 3.75 2.86
N TYR A 146 13.98 2.57 2.38
CA TYR A 146 13.16 1.64 3.17
C TYR A 146 13.92 1.16 4.41
N GLU A 147 15.17 0.68 4.22
CA GLU A 147 15.98 0.14 5.32
C GLU A 147 16.37 1.20 6.35
N ARG A 148 16.41 2.48 5.97
CA ARG A 148 16.57 3.59 6.91
C ARG A 148 15.39 3.83 7.85
N GLY A 149 14.21 3.26 7.54
CA GLY A 149 13.02 3.39 8.39
C GLY A 149 11.81 4.04 7.73
N TRP A 150 11.88 4.39 6.44
CA TRP A 150 10.73 4.97 5.76
C TRP A 150 9.73 3.89 5.31
N HIS A 151 8.44 4.21 5.47
CA HIS A 151 7.36 3.38 4.95
C HIS A 151 7.10 3.73 3.48
N ILE A 152 7.75 2.98 2.59
CA ILE A 152 7.78 3.27 1.15
C ILE A 152 6.39 3.37 0.49
N THR A 153 5.40 2.60 1.00
CA THR A 153 4.02 2.62 0.49
C THR A 153 3.41 4.02 0.56
N SER A 154 3.65 4.80 1.62
CA SER A 154 3.05 6.13 1.74
C SER A 154 3.95 7.24 1.19
N THR A 155 5.28 7.10 1.33
CA THR A 155 6.24 8.06 0.76
C THR A 155 6.25 8.03 -0.77
N ALA A 156 6.09 6.86 -1.41
CA ALA A 156 5.93 6.77 -2.86
C ALA A 156 4.46 6.84 -3.32
N GLY A 157 3.52 6.25 -2.55
CA GLY A 157 2.11 6.17 -2.95
C GLY A 157 1.40 7.51 -3.06
N THR A 158 1.87 8.53 -2.33
CA THR A 158 1.35 9.91 -2.47
C THR A 158 1.51 10.41 -3.91
N PHE A 159 2.62 10.06 -4.57
CA PHE A 159 2.88 10.41 -5.98
C PHE A 159 2.00 9.62 -6.93
N GLY A 160 1.74 8.33 -6.64
CA GLY A 160 0.83 7.50 -7.43
C GLY A 160 -0.59 8.04 -7.44
N ALA A 161 -1.12 8.39 -6.27
CA ALA A 161 -2.43 9.02 -6.15
C ALA A 161 -2.50 10.39 -6.86
N ALA A 162 -1.47 11.23 -6.72
CA ALA A 162 -1.40 12.51 -7.42
C ALA A 162 -1.37 12.36 -8.95
N ALA A 163 -0.58 11.41 -9.46
CA ALA A 163 -0.48 11.10 -10.88
C ALA A 163 -1.82 10.60 -11.45
N ALA A 164 -2.48 9.67 -10.75
CA ALA A 164 -3.73 9.08 -11.18
C ALA A 164 -4.86 10.13 -11.24
N ILE A 165 -5.01 10.94 -10.19
CA ILE A 165 -6.00 12.02 -10.16
C ILE A 165 -5.64 13.11 -11.17
N GLY A 166 -4.37 13.50 -11.26
CA GLY A 166 -3.89 14.48 -12.23
C GLY A 166 -4.21 14.06 -13.66
N LYS A 167 -4.12 12.76 -13.98
CA LYS A 167 -4.54 12.24 -15.28
C LYS A 167 -6.03 12.44 -15.52
N LEU A 168 -6.88 12.08 -14.55
CA LEU A 168 -8.32 12.25 -14.67
C LEU A 168 -8.74 13.71 -14.82
N LEU A 169 -8.02 14.62 -14.17
CA LEU A 169 -8.19 16.06 -14.28
C LEU A 169 -7.61 16.65 -15.57
N SER A 170 -6.96 15.83 -16.41
CA SER A 170 -6.29 16.26 -17.64
C SER A 170 -5.29 17.40 -17.40
N LEU A 171 -4.52 17.30 -16.30
CA LEU A 171 -3.49 18.29 -15.97
C LEU A 171 -2.47 18.38 -17.11
N SER A 172 -2.12 19.61 -17.48
CA SER A 172 -0.99 19.87 -18.38
C SER A 172 0.33 19.37 -17.77
N PRO A 173 1.40 19.17 -18.57
CA PRO A 173 2.72 18.82 -18.05
C PRO A 173 3.20 19.75 -16.92
N SER A 174 2.91 21.05 -17.02
CA SER A 174 3.27 22.04 -16.00
C SER A 174 2.47 21.84 -14.71
N GLN A 175 1.16 21.63 -14.81
CA GLN A 175 0.32 21.35 -13.63
C GLN A 175 0.69 20.00 -13.00
N MET A 176 0.96 18.96 -13.80
CA MET A 176 1.41 17.67 -13.28
C MET A 176 2.76 17.80 -12.55
N GLN A 177 3.68 18.64 -13.06
CA GLN A 177 4.95 18.94 -12.38
C GLN A 177 4.70 19.60 -11.01
N HIS A 178 3.76 20.54 -10.92
CA HIS A 178 3.37 21.14 -9.65
C HIS A 178 2.68 20.14 -8.72
N ALA A 179 1.82 19.25 -9.24
CA ALA A 179 1.20 18.19 -8.46
C ALA A 179 2.25 17.26 -7.83
N MET A 180 3.30 16.88 -8.58
CA MET A 180 4.42 16.11 -8.03
C MET A 180 5.16 16.88 -6.93
N GLY A 181 5.35 18.20 -7.10
CA GLY A 181 5.98 19.03 -6.07
C GLY A 181 5.14 19.19 -4.80
N ILE A 182 3.83 19.37 -4.94
CA ILE A 182 2.90 19.43 -3.80
C ILE A 182 2.78 18.06 -3.11
N ALA A 183 2.93 16.96 -3.86
CA ALA A 183 3.06 15.62 -3.30
C ALA A 183 4.34 15.47 -2.47
N CYS A 184 5.49 15.98 -2.93
CA CYS A 184 6.75 15.98 -2.15
C CYS A 184 6.58 16.61 -0.75
N ALA A 185 5.81 17.70 -0.65
CA ALA A 185 5.58 18.41 0.61
C ALA A 185 4.72 17.63 1.63
N GLN A 186 4.05 16.56 1.18
CA GLN A 186 3.09 15.81 1.98
C GLN A 186 3.45 14.32 2.13
N ALA A 187 4.38 13.81 1.33
CA ALA A 187 4.77 12.41 1.28
C ALA A 187 5.57 12.01 2.53
N ASN A 188 4.94 11.24 3.43
CA ASN A 188 5.52 10.84 4.71
C ASN A 188 5.09 9.41 5.09
N GLY A 189 5.85 8.78 5.99
CA GLY A 189 5.47 7.54 6.67
C GLY A 189 6.68 6.82 7.28
N LEU A 190 6.52 6.32 8.50
CA LEU A 190 7.59 5.70 9.29
C LEU A 190 7.32 4.22 9.54
N ARG A 191 8.34 3.35 9.42
CA ARG A 191 8.23 1.92 9.75
C ARG A 191 8.01 1.67 11.24
N GLU A 192 8.40 2.61 12.10
CA GLU A 192 8.16 2.54 13.56
C GLU A 192 6.66 2.39 13.90
N MET A 193 5.77 2.79 13.00
CA MET A 193 4.32 2.68 13.19
C MET A 193 3.77 1.28 12.90
N PHE A 194 4.60 0.31 12.49
CA PHE A 194 4.15 -1.04 12.13
C PHE A 194 3.64 -1.78 13.37
N GLY A 195 2.58 -2.57 13.18
CA GLY A 195 1.84 -3.19 14.30
C GLY A 195 0.94 -2.24 15.08
N THR A 196 0.64 -1.05 14.54
CA THR A 196 -0.35 -0.10 15.08
C THR A 196 -1.34 0.33 14.00
N TYR A 197 -2.44 1.00 14.37
CA TYR A 197 -3.37 1.61 13.39
C TYR A 197 -2.76 2.75 12.57
N THR A 198 -1.59 3.25 12.94
CA THR A 198 -0.93 4.33 12.21
C THR A 198 -0.30 3.83 10.90
N LYS A 199 0.14 2.56 10.80
CA LYS A 199 0.58 1.97 9.52
C LYS A 199 -0.49 2.08 8.43
N PRO A 200 -1.72 1.59 8.62
CA PRO A 200 -2.75 1.72 7.59
C PRO A 200 -3.19 3.18 7.39
N MET A 201 -3.16 4.01 8.45
CA MET A 201 -3.41 5.45 8.30
C MET A 201 -2.41 6.11 7.34
N HIS A 202 -1.12 5.75 7.35
CA HIS A 202 -0.14 6.26 6.39
C HIS A 202 -0.60 6.09 4.93
N VAL A 203 -1.19 4.94 4.61
CA VAL A 203 -1.62 4.60 3.25
C VAL A 203 -2.87 5.37 2.86
N GLY A 204 -3.85 5.46 3.77
CA GLY A 204 -5.02 6.32 3.58
C GLY A 204 -4.64 7.80 3.41
N LYS A 205 -3.66 8.27 4.20
CA LYS A 205 -3.17 9.65 4.12
C LYS A 205 -2.41 9.90 2.81
N ALA A 206 -1.65 8.94 2.30
CA ALA A 206 -1.03 9.03 0.98
C ALA A 206 -2.07 9.22 -0.14
N ALA A 207 -3.18 8.47 -0.08
CA ALA A 207 -4.29 8.62 -1.03
C ALA A 207 -4.89 10.04 -1.00
N ALA A 208 -5.23 10.53 0.21
CA ALA A 208 -5.77 11.86 0.43
C ALA A 208 -4.80 12.98 0.00
N ASN A 209 -3.52 12.87 0.35
CA ASN A 209 -2.48 13.83 0.01
C ASN A 209 -2.28 13.92 -1.50
N GLY A 210 -2.27 12.79 -2.21
CA GLY A 210 -2.15 12.78 -3.67
C GLY A 210 -3.36 13.39 -4.36
N LEU A 211 -4.57 13.06 -3.89
CA LEU A 211 -5.81 13.69 -4.35
C LEU A 211 -5.76 15.21 -4.17
N LEU A 212 -5.37 15.68 -2.98
CA LEU A 212 -5.24 17.11 -2.69
C LEU A 212 -4.18 17.77 -3.59
N ALA A 213 -3.03 17.13 -3.79
CA ALA A 213 -1.95 17.67 -4.61
C ALA A 213 -2.38 17.92 -6.06
N ALA A 214 -3.10 16.98 -6.66
CA ALA A 214 -3.61 17.13 -8.03
C ALA A 214 -4.70 18.21 -8.13
N LEU A 215 -5.60 18.30 -7.14
CA LEU A 215 -6.62 19.35 -7.09
C LEU A 215 -6.00 20.75 -6.93
N LEU A 216 -5.04 20.92 -6.02
CA LEU A 216 -4.35 22.19 -5.82
C LEU A 216 -3.59 22.62 -7.08
N ALA A 217 -2.89 21.69 -7.74
CA ALA A 217 -2.21 21.98 -9.00
C ALA A 217 -3.18 22.37 -10.14
N ARG A 218 -4.38 21.78 -10.17
CA ARG A 218 -5.44 22.17 -11.11
C ARG A 218 -5.83 23.63 -10.92
N GLU A 219 -5.99 24.07 -9.67
CA GLU A 219 -6.32 25.45 -9.30
C GLU A 219 -5.15 26.44 -9.42
N GLY A 220 -3.97 25.97 -9.85
CA GLY A 220 -2.81 26.82 -10.11
C GLY A 220 -1.88 27.03 -8.92
N LEU A 221 -2.01 26.25 -7.84
CA LEU A 221 -0.97 26.23 -6.79
C LEU A 221 0.34 25.71 -7.40
N THR A 222 1.39 26.52 -7.29
CA THR A 222 2.71 26.20 -7.85
C THR A 222 3.62 25.56 -6.80
N SER A 223 4.69 24.93 -7.28
CA SER A 223 5.74 24.32 -6.45
C SER A 223 7.11 24.53 -7.12
N ALA A 224 8.18 24.27 -6.38
CA ALA A 224 9.56 24.33 -6.86
C ALA A 224 9.73 23.56 -8.20
N PRO A 225 10.61 24.01 -9.11
CA PRO A 225 10.78 23.40 -10.43
C PRO A 225 11.47 22.03 -10.40
N GLN A 226 12.24 21.73 -9.35
CA GLN A 226 12.99 20.47 -9.20
C GLN A 226 12.72 19.84 -7.81
N PRO A 227 11.46 19.51 -7.48
CA PRO A 227 11.09 19.08 -6.14
C PRO A 227 11.61 17.68 -5.79
N LEU A 228 11.95 16.84 -6.77
CA LEU A 228 12.55 15.51 -6.54
C LEU A 228 14.07 15.57 -6.55
N GLU A 229 14.65 16.18 -7.59
CA GLU A 229 16.09 16.11 -7.91
C GLU A 229 16.91 17.34 -7.52
N GLY A 230 16.29 18.39 -6.98
CA GLY A 230 17.02 19.59 -6.54
C GLY A 230 17.99 19.29 -5.38
N LYS A 231 18.89 20.22 -5.06
CA LYS A 231 19.88 20.05 -3.96
C LYS A 231 19.22 19.72 -2.61
N ALA A 232 18.04 20.29 -2.34
CA ALA A 232 17.18 19.98 -1.20
C ALA A 232 15.90 19.25 -1.65
N GLY A 233 15.98 18.50 -2.74
CA GLY A 233 14.89 17.77 -3.34
C GLY A 233 14.52 16.55 -2.50
N TYR A 234 13.25 16.16 -2.57
CA TYR A 234 12.67 15.08 -1.79
C TYR A 234 13.51 13.80 -1.82
N ALA A 235 13.95 13.36 -3.00
CA ALA A 235 14.66 12.09 -3.16
C ALA A 235 15.99 12.07 -2.39
N TYR A 236 16.72 13.18 -2.33
CA TYR A 236 17.96 13.30 -1.56
C TYR A 236 17.73 13.43 -0.05
N LEU A 237 16.58 13.96 0.37
CA LEU A 237 16.26 14.09 1.81
C LEU A 237 15.81 12.76 2.41
N VAL A 238 15.04 11.98 1.65
CA VAL A 238 14.47 10.72 2.15
C VAL A 238 15.26 9.49 1.73
N SER A 239 16.22 9.59 0.81
CA SER A 239 17.13 8.51 0.44
C SER A 239 18.59 8.94 0.51
N THR A 240 19.46 8.06 1.02
CA THR A 240 20.92 8.28 1.00
C THR A 240 21.56 7.96 -0.35
N ALA A 241 20.85 7.26 -1.24
CA ALA A 241 21.34 6.88 -2.55
C ALA A 241 20.20 6.83 -3.59
N PRO A 242 19.55 7.96 -3.89
CA PRO A 242 18.46 7.97 -4.87
C PRO A 242 18.97 7.74 -6.29
N GLU A 243 18.27 6.90 -7.05
CA GLU A 243 18.56 6.61 -8.45
C GLU A 243 17.50 7.20 -9.38
N PHE A 244 17.85 8.20 -10.18
CA PHE A 244 16.85 8.87 -11.03
C PHE A 244 16.59 8.17 -12.37
N ARG A 245 17.26 7.06 -12.67
CA ARG A 245 17.08 6.31 -13.93
C ARG A 245 15.63 5.85 -14.15
N PRO A 246 14.90 5.30 -13.16
CA PRO A 246 13.51 4.87 -13.33
C PRO A 246 12.56 6.00 -13.75
N LEU A 247 12.80 7.23 -13.27
CA LEU A 247 11.97 8.40 -13.60
C LEU A 247 12.21 8.94 -15.01
N LYS A 248 13.38 8.65 -15.60
CA LYS A 248 13.77 9.07 -16.96
C LYS A 248 13.49 8.01 -18.02
N ALA A 249 13.23 6.76 -17.62
CA ALA A 249 13.06 5.66 -18.55
C ALA A 249 11.82 5.87 -19.44
N PRO A 250 11.86 5.45 -20.72
CA PRO A 250 10.71 5.55 -21.61
C PRO A 250 9.50 4.79 -21.04
N TRP A 251 8.31 5.22 -21.46
CA TRP A 251 7.04 4.61 -21.08
C TRP A 251 6.53 3.72 -22.22
N GLY A 252 5.80 2.66 -21.89
CA GLY A 252 5.12 1.81 -22.87
C GLY A 252 5.78 0.48 -23.20
N GLU A 253 7.05 0.26 -22.81
CA GLU A 253 7.77 -1.00 -23.10
C GLU A 253 7.74 -2.00 -21.94
N SER A 254 7.83 -1.51 -20.69
CA SER A 254 7.83 -2.34 -19.48
C SER A 254 7.04 -1.66 -18.36
N TRP A 255 5.85 -2.18 -18.07
CA TRP A 255 4.96 -1.66 -17.03
C TRP A 255 5.20 -2.37 -15.70
N GLN A 256 5.34 -1.60 -14.62
CA GLN A 256 5.61 -2.11 -13.26
C GLN A 256 4.45 -2.95 -12.72
N ILE A 257 3.21 -2.65 -13.09
CA ILE A 257 2.03 -3.41 -12.66
C ILE A 257 2.08 -4.89 -13.07
N LEU A 258 2.80 -5.23 -14.15
CA LEU A 258 2.99 -6.63 -14.58
C LEU A 258 3.93 -7.42 -13.66
N ARG A 259 4.62 -6.74 -12.73
CA ARG A 259 5.52 -7.30 -11.71
C ARG A 259 4.87 -7.32 -10.32
N ASN A 260 3.59 -6.95 -10.22
CA ASN A 260 2.84 -6.96 -8.99
C ASN A 260 2.53 -8.39 -8.53
N THR A 261 2.44 -8.61 -7.23
CA THR A 261 2.04 -9.90 -6.65
C THR A 261 0.87 -9.73 -5.69
N TYR A 262 0.15 -10.82 -5.46
CA TYR A 262 -1.00 -10.86 -4.55
C TYR A 262 -0.67 -11.81 -3.41
N LYS A 263 -0.87 -11.34 -2.18
CA LYS A 263 -0.52 -12.11 -0.99
C LYS A 263 -1.47 -13.31 -0.85
N PRO A 264 -0.94 -14.52 -0.62
CA PRO A 264 -1.75 -15.69 -0.26
C PRO A 264 -2.10 -15.73 1.24
N PHE A 265 -1.36 -14.98 2.07
CA PHE A 265 -1.53 -14.92 3.52
C PHE A 265 -1.72 -13.48 4.02
N ALA A 266 -2.55 -13.30 5.04
CA ALA A 266 -2.94 -12.01 5.60
C ALA A 266 -1.91 -11.45 6.60
N CYS A 267 -0.67 -11.27 6.15
CA CYS A 267 0.44 -10.81 6.98
C CYS A 267 1.60 -10.25 6.15
N GLY A 268 2.61 -9.73 6.85
CA GLY A 268 3.87 -9.28 6.26
C GLY A 268 4.50 -10.32 5.33
N ILE A 269 4.81 -9.90 4.09
CA ILE A 269 5.23 -10.79 3.01
C ILE A 269 6.50 -11.60 3.31
N VAL A 270 7.37 -11.06 4.17
CA VAL A 270 8.62 -11.72 4.58
C VAL A 270 8.39 -13.01 5.39
N ALA A 271 7.21 -13.17 6.01
CA ALA A 271 6.86 -14.39 6.74
C ALA A 271 6.28 -15.49 5.83
N HIS A 272 5.88 -15.16 4.59
CA HIS A 272 5.13 -16.07 3.72
C HIS A 272 5.86 -17.38 3.39
N PRO A 273 7.19 -17.39 3.10
CA PRO A 273 7.89 -18.64 2.85
C PRO A 273 7.86 -19.60 4.04
N SER A 274 7.93 -19.07 5.27
CA SER A 274 7.88 -19.86 6.50
C SER A 274 6.49 -20.46 6.73
N ILE A 275 5.43 -19.70 6.41
CA ILE A 275 4.03 -20.17 6.47
C ILE A 275 3.79 -21.28 5.44
N ASP A 276 4.25 -21.08 4.20
CA ASP A 276 4.10 -22.09 3.14
C ASP A 276 4.83 -23.40 3.51
N ALA A 277 6.05 -23.30 4.07
CA ALA A 277 6.78 -24.46 4.58
C ALA A 277 6.02 -25.20 5.70
N ALA A 278 5.46 -24.45 6.66
CA ALA A 278 4.65 -24.99 7.75
C ALA A 278 3.41 -25.73 7.22
N MET A 279 2.70 -25.15 6.25
CA MET A 279 1.55 -25.77 5.61
C MET A 279 1.91 -27.05 4.84
N ARG A 280 3.05 -27.08 4.16
CA ARG A 280 3.54 -28.28 3.47
C ARG A 280 3.91 -29.40 4.44
N LEU A 281 4.47 -29.07 5.60
CA LEU A 281 4.72 -30.07 6.65
C LEU A 281 3.43 -30.68 7.17
N ARG A 282 2.41 -29.85 7.42
CA ARG A 282 1.06 -30.32 7.79
C ARG A 282 0.48 -31.26 6.74
N GLN A 283 0.59 -30.91 5.45
CA GLN A 283 0.12 -31.76 4.34
C GLN A 283 0.83 -33.13 4.30
N ARG A 284 2.05 -33.21 4.82
CA ARG A 284 2.82 -34.46 4.95
C ARG A 284 2.48 -35.26 6.21
N GLY A 285 1.50 -34.82 7.00
CA GLY A 285 1.03 -35.51 8.20
C GLY A 285 1.70 -35.10 9.50
N VAL A 286 2.54 -34.06 9.52
CA VAL A 286 3.13 -33.56 10.78
C VAL A 286 2.03 -32.95 11.65
N THR A 287 1.89 -33.43 12.89
CA THR A 287 0.90 -32.94 13.84
C THR A 287 1.52 -32.13 14.97
N ALA A 288 0.81 -31.13 15.50
CA ALA A 288 1.33 -30.26 16.57
C ALA A 288 1.69 -31.01 17.86
N SER A 289 1.05 -32.15 18.13
CA SER A 289 1.33 -33.03 19.28
C SER A 289 2.73 -33.68 19.23
N GLU A 290 3.29 -33.87 18.03
CA GLU A 290 4.59 -34.52 17.84
C GLU A 290 5.76 -33.52 17.87
N ILE A 291 5.45 -32.23 17.82
CA ILE A 291 6.46 -31.16 17.68
C ILE A 291 7.02 -30.78 19.04
N VAL A 292 8.34 -30.97 19.22
CA VAL A 292 9.08 -30.50 20.39
C VAL A 292 9.62 -29.08 20.18
N ALA A 293 10.15 -28.78 18.99
CA ALA A 293 10.69 -27.47 18.62
C ALA A 293 10.60 -27.23 17.10
N ILE A 294 10.54 -25.97 16.67
CA ILE A 294 10.58 -25.54 15.27
C ILE A 294 11.65 -24.46 15.13
N THR A 295 12.63 -24.68 14.24
CA THR A 295 13.65 -23.68 13.90
C THR A 295 13.43 -23.20 12.46
N VAL A 296 13.25 -21.89 12.30
CA VAL A 296 12.92 -21.26 11.02
C VAL A 296 14.10 -20.41 10.58
N ARG A 297 14.82 -20.82 9.52
CA ARG A 297 15.95 -20.02 9.03
C ARG A 297 15.46 -18.96 8.05
N VAL A 298 15.61 -17.68 8.40
CA VAL A 298 15.10 -16.55 7.61
C VAL A 298 16.19 -15.52 7.32
N HIS A 299 15.94 -14.67 6.32
CA HIS A 299 16.73 -13.45 6.13
C HIS A 299 16.53 -12.52 7.34
N PRO A 300 17.58 -11.81 7.84
CA PRO A 300 17.49 -10.95 9.04
C PRO A 300 16.34 -9.94 9.03
N LEU A 301 16.03 -9.39 7.85
CA LEU A 301 14.90 -8.47 7.67
C LEU A 301 13.54 -9.05 8.11
N THR A 302 13.37 -10.38 8.07
CA THR A 302 12.16 -11.04 8.56
C THR A 302 11.98 -10.82 10.07
N LEU A 303 13.06 -10.88 10.84
CA LEU A 303 13.02 -10.59 12.28
C LEU A 303 12.83 -9.10 12.54
N VAL A 304 13.43 -8.23 11.73
CA VAL A 304 13.24 -6.77 11.84
C VAL A 304 11.78 -6.37 11.58
N LEU A 305 11.11 -6.99 10.60
CA LEU A 305 9.75 -6.59 10.19
C LEU A 305 8.64 -7.41 10.84
N THR A 306 8.90 -8.69 11.13
CA THR A 306 7.90 -9.65 11.59
C THR A 306 8.36 -10.47 12.80
N GLY A 307 9.32 -9.95 13.58
CA GLY A 307 9.89 -10.62 14.74
C GLY A 307 9.14 -10.40 16.04
N LYS A 308 7.80 -10.26 16.03
CA LYS A 308 7.01 -10.21 17.27
C LYS A 308 6.72 -11.64 17.76
N PRO A 309 7.42 -12.18 18.77
CA PRO A 309 7.31 -13.61 19.11
C PRO A 309 6.01 -13.97 19.85
N GLU A 310 5.49 -13.04 20.64
CA GLU A 310 4.32 -13.23 21.52
C GLU A 310 3.26 -12.16 21.22
N PRO A 311 2.69 -12.12 20.01
CA PRO A 311 1.64 -11.16 19.67
C PRO A 311 0.40 -11.40 20.54
N THR A 312 -0.22 -10.31 20.98
CA THR A 312 -1.38 -10.35 21.88
C THR A 312 -2.72 -10.01 21.21
N ASP A 313 -2.66 -9.50 19.98
CA ASP A 313 -3.80 -9.10 19.16
C ASP A 313 -3.50 -9.28 17.66
N THR A 314 -4.50 -8.98 16.83
CA THR A 314 -4.41 -9.03 15.37
C THR A 314 -3.30 -8.15 14.79
N LEU A 315 -3.13 -6.91 15.27
CA LEU A 315 -2.16 -5.97 14.70
C LEU A 315 -0.73 -6.46 14.90
N GLU A 316 -0.46 -7.07 16.05
CA GLU A 316 0.85 -7.65 16.32
C GLU A 316 1.05 -8.95 15.54
N ALA A 317 0.01 -9.78 15.46
CA ALA A 317 0.09 -11.10 14.86
C ALA A 317 0.44 -11.06 13.37
N ILE A 318 -0.10 -10.12 12.60
CA ILE A 318 0.23 -9.95 11.18
C ILE A 318 1.71 -9.55 10.94
N PHE A 319 2.44 -9.20 11.99
CA PHE A 319 3.88 -8.97 12.03
C PHE A 319 4.60 -9.99 12.95
N SER A 320 4.14 -11.24 12.97
CA SER A 320 4.75 -12.35 13.72
C SER A 320 4.97 -13.56 12.80
N VAL A 321 6.24 -13.84 12.46
CA VAL A 321 6.61 -15.05 11.71
C VAL A 321 6.31 -16.32 12.53
N GLN A 322 6.47 -16.24 13.86
CA GLN A 322 6.19 -17.35 14.78
C GLN A 322 4.71 -17.71 14.76
N HIS A 323 3.83 -16.72 14.83
CA HIS A 323 2.39 -16.96 14.75
C HIS A 323 1.99 -17.51 13.38
N GLY A 324 2.51 -16.94 12.29
CA GLY A 324 2.27 -17.43 10.94
C GLY A 324 2.64 -18.91 10.76
N VAL A 325 3.80 -19.33 11.27
CA VAL A 325 4.24 -20.73 11.25
C VAL A 325 3.31 -21.62 12.07
N ALA A 326 2.88 -21.16 13.25
CA ALA A 326 1.97 -21.92 14.10
C ALA A 326 0.61 -22.17 13.42
N VAL A 327 -0.04 -21.13 12.88
CA VAL A 327 -1.34 -21.29 12.20
C VAL A 327 -1.21 -22.05 10.88
N GLY A 328 -0.08 -21.89 10.16
CA GLY A 328 0.23 -22.69 8.98
C GLY A 328 0.27 -24.20 9.28
N LEU A 329 0.84 -24.60 10.43
CA LEU A 329 0.91 -25.99 10.87
C LEU A 329 -0.42 -26.50 11.46
N LEU A 330 -1.14 -25.70 12.24
CA LEU A 330 -2.41 -26.11 12.87
C LEU A 330 -3.55 -26.13 11.86
N ASP A 331 -3.76 -24.99 11.20
CA ASP A 331 -4.96 -24.71 10.43
C ASP A 331 -4.77 -25.03 8.95
N GLY A 332 -3.52 -25.12 8.49
CA GLY A 332 -3.21 -25.26 7.07
C GLY A 332 -3.62 -24.02 6.26
N LYS A 333 -3.77 -22.87 6.93
CA LYS A 333 -4.22 -21.59 6.40
C LYS A 333 -3.57 -20.45 7.20
N ALA A 334 -3.55 -19.27 6.60
CA ALA A 334 -3.09 -18.04 7.23
C ALA A 334 -3.82 -16.83 6.63
N GLY A 335 -5.15 -16.90 6.58
CA GLY A 335 -6.02 -15.80 6.13
C GLY A 335 -6.47 -14.94 7.31
N GLN A 336 -7.38 -14.00 7.07
CA GLN A 336 -7.85 -13.05 8.11
C GLN A 336 -8.33 -13.75 9.38
N ARG A 337 -9.03 -14.89 9.25
CA ARG A 337 -9.54 -15.67 10.38
C ARG A 337 -8.42 -16.13 11.31
N GLU A 338 -7.32 -16.61 10.75
CA GLU A 338 -6.19 -17.15 11.50
C GLU A 338 -5.41 -16.07 12.26
N TYR A 339 -5.55 -14.79 11.86
CA TYR A 339 -4.94 -13.63 12.54
C TYR A 339 -5.92 -12.86 13.44
N THR A 340 -7.14 -13.33 13.65
CA THR A 340 -8.08 -12.71 14.62
C THR A 340 -7.53 -12.76 16.03
N THR A 341 -7.82 -11.74 16.86
CA THR A 341 -7.37 -11.68 18.26
C THR A 341 -7.78 -12.92 19.04
N GLU A 342 -8.96 -13.47 18.74
CA GLU A 342 -9.46 -14.72 19.29
C GLU A 342 -8.51 -15.88 18.96
N ARG A 343 -8.22 -16.11 17.66
CA ARG A 343 -7.32 -17.20 17.24
C ARG A 343 -5.88 -17.02 17.75
N VAL A 344 -5.39 -15.78 17.79
CA VAL A 344 -4.05 -15.43 18.32
C VAL A 344 -3.87 -15.86 19.78
N ARG A 345 -4.97 -15.90 20.56
CA ARG A 345 -5.00 -16.21 22.00
C ARG A 345 -5.37 -17.65 22.31
N ASP A 346 -5.77 -18.45 21.31
CA ASP A 346 -6.11 -19.86 21.52
C ASP A 346 -4.91 -20.63 22.10
N ALA A 347 -5.18 -21.50 23.07
CA ALA A 347 -4.14 -22.19 23.83
C ALA A 347 -3.25 -23.09 22.96
N ASP A 348 -3.81 -23.73 21.92
CA ASP A 348 -3.07 -24.56 20.97
C ASP A 348 -2.10 -23.73 20.12
N VAL A 349 -2.55 -22.56 19.63
CA VAL A 349 -1.73 -21.62 18.86
C VAL A 349 -0.60 -21.07 19.72
N VAL A 350 -0.90 -20.60 20.93
CA VAL A 350 0.12 -20.06 21.86
C VAL A 350 1.16 -21.14 22.19
N ALA A 351 0.70 -22.37 22.50
CA ALA A 351 1.59 -23.47 22.84
C ALA A 351 2.53 -23.84 21.68
N LEU A 352 2.03 -23.89 20.44
CA LEU A 352 2.88 -24.19 19.29
C LEU A 352 3.77 -23.01 18.91
N ARG A 353 3.27 -21.77 18.96
CA ARG A 353 4.03 -20.55 18.66
C ARG A 353 5.28 -20.42 19.53
N ARG A 354 5.18 -20.74 20.82
CA ARG A 354 6.32 -20.75 21.76
C ARG A 354 7.42 -21.76 21.43
N LYS A 355 7.13 -22.74 20.56
CA LYS A 355 8.12 -23.70 20.05
C LYS A 355 8.85 -23.19 18.81
N VAL A 356 8.47 -22.04 18.25
CA VAL A 356 9.04 -21.48 17.02
C VAL A 356 10.14 -20.46 17.35
N THR A 357 11.36 -20.78 16.91
CA THR A 357 12.52 -19.88 16.95
C THR A 357 12.93 -19.54 15.52
N ALA A 358 13.17 -18.26 15.22
CA ALA A 358 13.50 -17.77 13.86
C ALA A 358 14.80 -16.96 13.85
#